data_AF-A0A814QKC3-F1
#
_entry.id   AF-A0A814QKC3-F1
#
_cell.length_a   1.000
_cell.length_b   1.000
_cell.length_c   1.000
_cell.angle_alpha   90.00
_cell.angle_beta   90.00
_cell.angle_gamma   90.00
#
_symmetry.space_group_name_H-M   'P 1'
#
loop_
_entity.id
_entity.type
_entity.pdbx_description
1 polymer ?
#
loop_
_entity_poly.entity_id
_entity_poly.type
_entity_poly.pdbx_seq_one_letter_code
_entity_poly.pdbx_strand_id
1 'polypeptide(L)'
;MNDPNNCQYTKELFRLIYPDLSAEKVYMVNVEQQEGSSDCGLFCIAYAQNLIHYQDPFKYKFNQQKMRITYNYFIRSGYLLDFECQEIKDKQKMYTCITIKL
;
A
#
# COMPACT_ATOMS: atom_id res chain seq x y z
N MET A 1 2.64 -5.40 8.30
CA MET A 1 2.29 -4.00 7.91
C MET A 1 1.03 -3.49 8.61
N ASN A 2 0.02 -4.35 8.88
CA ASN A 2 -1.23 -3.98 9.55
C ASN A 2 -1.15 -4.02 11.09
N ASP A 3 -0.13 -3.39 11.66
CA ASP A 3 -0.07 -3.14 13.10
C ASP A 3 -0.64 -1.73 13.36
N PRO A 4 -1.70 -1.57 14.18
CA PRO A 4 -2.20 -0.26 14.59
C PRO A 4 -1.12 0.67 15.17
N ASN A 5 -0.06 0.14 15.76
CA ASN A 5 1.08 0.92 16.25
C ASN A 5 1.86 1.58 15.11
N ASN A 6 1.83 1.03 13.89
CA ASN A 6 2.43 1.67 12.72
C ASN A 6 1.67 2.94 12.30
N CYS A 7 0.43 3.16 12.78
CA CYS A 7 -0.32 4.39 12.56
C CYS A 7 0.14 5.57 13.43
N GLN A 8 1.15 5.38 14.29
CA GLN A 8 1.70 6.47 15.12
C GLN A 8 2.16 7.65 14.25
N TYR A 9 2.78 7.38 13.10
CA TYR A 9 3.20 8.42 12.15
C TYR A 9 2.03 9.00 11.33
N THR A 10 0.96 8.24 11.14
CA THR A 10 -0.24 8.69 10.41
C THR A 10 -0.87 9.91 11.07
N LYS A 11 -0.82 10.00 12.41
CA LYS A 11 -1.32 11.15 13.15
C LYS A 11 -0.60 12.45 12.77
N GLU A 12 0.73 12.44 12.77
CA GLU A 12 1.51 13.63 12.41
C GLU A 12 1.35 13.99 10.92
N LEU A 13 1.25 12.99 10.05
CA LEU A 13 0.95 13.17 8.63
C LEU A 13 -0.38 13.87 8.40
N PHE A 14 -1.44 13.45 9.10
CA PHE A 14 -2.75 14.09 8.98
C PHE A 14 -2.78 15.51 9.54
N ARG A 15 -2.08 15.80 10.63
CA ARG A 15 -1.95 17.18 11.12
C ARG A 15 -1.30 18.11 10.09
N LEU A 16 -0.32 17.59 9.35
CA LEU A 16 0.39 18.36 8.32
C LEU A 16 -0.48 18.60 7.08
N ILE A 17 -1.18 17.57 6.61
CA ILE A 17 -1.96 17.62 5.37
C ILE A 17 -3.35 18.26 5.60
N TYR A 18 -3.93 18.05 6.78
CA TYR A 18 -5.27 18.46 7.16
C TYR A 18 -5.28 19.12 8.56
N PRO A 19 -4.75 20.34 8.69
CA PRO A 19 -4.55 20.98 9.99
C PRO A 19 -5.85 21.27 10.77
N ASP A 20 -6.98 21.42 10.07
CA ASP A 20 -8.28 21.75 10.67
C ASP A 20 -9.09 20.52 11.12
N LEU A 21 -8.60 19.31 10.83
CA LEU A 21 -9.27 18.06 11.16
C LEU A 21 -9.01 17.71 12.63
N SER A 22 -10.07 17.51 13.43
CA SER A 22 -9.97 17.18 14.86
C SER A 22 -9.89 15.67 15.12
N ALA A 23 -10.42 14.86 14.21
CA ALA A 23 -10.28 13.42 14.21
C ALA A 23 -10.59 12.85 12.82
N GLU A 24 -9.97 11.73 12.47
CA GLU A 24 -10.21 11.04 11.20
C GLU A 24 -10.35 9.52 11.42
N LYS A 25 -11.20 8.88 10.61
CA LYS A 25 -11.31 7.41 10.59
C LYS A 25 -10.44 6.85 9.48
N VAL A 26 -9.45 6.07 9.86
CA VAL A 26 -8.59 5.36 8.92
C VAL A 26 -9.08 3.93 8.76
N TYR A 27 -9.38 3.55 7.54
CA TYR A 27 -9.70 2.18 7.17
C TYR A 27 -8.44 1.51 6.61
N MET A 28 -7.79 0.70 7.44
CA MET A 28 -6.67 -0.11 6.99
C MET A 28 -7.19 -1.35 6.27
N VAL A 29 -6.75 -1.54 5.03
CA VAL A 29 -7.14 -2.66 4.18
C VAL A 29 -6.09 -3.76 4.27
N ASN A 30 -6.51 -5.02 4.48
CA ASN A 30 -5.58 -6.14 4.55
C ASN A 30 -5.11 -6.59 3.15
N VAL A 31 -4.18 -5.84 2.57
CA VAL A 31 -3.51 -6.12 1.29
C VAL A 31 -2.49 -7.26 1.43
N GLU A 32 -1.93 -7.72 0.31
CA GLU A 32 -0.85 -8.69 0.34
C GLU A 32 0.33 -8.20 1.20
N GLN A 33 1.08 -9.11 1.81
CA GLN A 33 2.27 -8.75 2.54
C GLN A 33 3.49 -9.20 1.77
N GLN A 34 4.54 -8.39 1.81
CA GLN A 34 5.85 -8.83 1.35
C GLN A 34 6.29 -10.10 2.08
N GLU A 35 7.08 -10.91 1.39
CA GLU A 35 7.87 -11.96 2.00
C GLU A 35 9.24 -11.38 2.39
N GLY A 36 9.67 -11.59 3.64
CA GLY A 36 10.94 -11.05 4.16
C GLY A 36 10.85 -9.56 4.57
N SER A 37 12.00 -8.91 4.76
CA SER A 37 12.08 -7.57 5.39
C SER A 37 12.46 -6.41 4.46
N SER A 38 12.75 -6.65 3.18
CA SER A 38 13.41 -5.65 2.31
C SER A 38 12.56 -5.09 1.17
N ASP A 39 11.32 -5.52 0.98
CA ASP A 39 10.50 -5.13 -0.19
C ASP A 39 9.29 -4.26 0.17
N CYS A 40 9.24 -3.65 1.36
CA CYS A 40 8.13 -2.78 1.77
C CYS A 40 7.92 -1.63 0.77
N GLY A 41 9.01 -0.98 0.36
CA GLY A 41 8.98 0.09 -0.63
C GLY A 41 8.46 -0.37 -1.99
N LEU A 42 8.79 -1.61 -2.40
CA LEU A 42 8.34 -2.17 -3.67
C LEU A 42 6.82 -2.38 -3.67
N PHE A 43 6.27 -2.94 -2.59
CA PHE A 43 4.83 -3.09 -2.42
C PHE A 43 4.12 -1.72 -2.28
N CYS A 44 4.73 -0.73 -1.62
CA CYS A 44 4.18 0.63 -1.57
C CYS A 44 3.99 1.23 -2.97
N ILE A 45 4.98 1.06 -3.86
CA ILE A 45 4.88 1.53 -5.26
C ILE A 45 3.78 0.75 -6.01
N ALA A 46 3.71 -0.57 -5.84
CA ALA A 46 2.67 -1.40 -6.45
C ALA A 46 1.25 -0.97 -6.03
N TYR A 47 1.06 -0.67 -4.75
CA TYR A 47 -0.21 -0.19 -4.25
C TYR A 47 -0.56 1.21 -4.76
N ALA A 48 0.44 2.09 -4.89
CA ALA A 48 0.24 3.38 -5.51
C ALA A 48 -0.21 3.26 -6.97
N GLN A 49 0.43 2.38 -7.76
CA GLN A 49 0.02 2.09 -9.16
C GLN A 49 -1.44 1.64 -9.21
N ASN A 50 -1.82 0.64 -8.41
CA ASN A 50 -3.20 0.16 -8.37
C ASN A 50 -4.19 1.29 -8.02
N LEU A 51 -3.90 2.10 -6.99
CA LEU A 51 -4.78 3.19 -6.58
C LEU A 51 -4.93 4.26 -7.68
N ILE A 52 -3.85 4.61 -8.39
CA ILE A 52 -3.88 5.55 -9.52
C ILE A 52 -4.75 5.01 -10.66
N HIS A 53 -4.76 3.70 -10.86
CA HIS A 53 -5.60 3.03 -11.86
C HIS A 53 -7.02 2.70 -11.34
N TYR A 54 -7.44 3.23 -10.19
CA TYR A 54 -8.72 2.93 -9.55
C TYR A 54 -8.95 1.44 -9.25
N GLN A 55 -7.85 0.69 -9.07
CA GLN A 55 -7.83 -0.72 -8.74
C GLN A 55 -7.62 -0.89 -7.22
N ASP A 56 -8.44 -1.74 -6.60
CA ASP A 56 -8.36 -2.00 -5.16
C ASP A 56 -7.19 -2.95 -4.86
N PRO A 57 -6.09 -2.50 -4.20
CA PRO A 57 -4.91 -3.34 -3.96
C PRO A 57 -5.21 -4.61 -3.17
N PHE A 58 -6.31 -4.62 -2.41
CA PHE A 58 -6.79 -5.81 -1.71
C PHE A 58 -6.99 -7.02 -2.62
N LYS A 59 -7.44 -6.79 -3.84
CA LYS A 59 -7.84 -7.83 -4.78
C LYS A 59 -6.69 -8.46 -5.53
N TYR A 60 -5.48 -7.95 -5.38
CA TYR A 60 -4.36 -8.36 -6.22
C TYR A 60 -3.35 -9.19 -5.44
N LYS A 61 -2.78 -10.15 -6.16
CA LYS A 61 -1.58 -10.88 -5.78
C LYS A 61 -0.43 -10.47 -6.69
N PHE A 62 0.73 -10.23 -6.12
CA PHE A 62 1.94 -9.80 -6.79
C PHE A 62 2.98 -10.91 -6.78
N ASN A 63 3.76 -10.98 -7.85
CA ASN A 63 4.95 -11.81 -7.86
C ASN A 63 6.15 -10.94 -7.45
N GLN A 64 6.57 -11.04 -6.19
CA GLN A 64 7.64 -10.21 -5.62
C GLN A 64 8.96 -10.31 -6.39
N GLN A 65 9.31 -11.49 -6.93
CA GLN A 65 10.51 -11.65 -7.75
C GLN A 65 10.40 -10.85 -9.06
N LYS A 66 9.26 -10.93 -9.75
CA LYS A 66 9.01 -10.15 -10.97
C LYS A 66 9.00 -8.65 -10.66
N MET A 67 8.38 -8.24 -9.56
CA MET A 67 8.40 -6.83 -9.15
C MET A 67 9.84 -6.31 -8.97
N ARG A 68 10.73 -7.09 -8.34
CA ARG A 68 12.15 -6.71 -8.21
C ARG A 68 12.83 -6.57 -9.57
N ILE A 69 12.55 -7.48 -10.49
CA ILE A 69 13.09 -7.41 -11.86
C ILE A 69 12.62 -6.12 -12.55
N THR A 70 11.32 -5.82 -12.50
CA THR A 70 10.74 -4.60 -13.07
C THR A 70 11.33 -3.34 -12.43
N TYR A 71 11.49 -3.32 -11.11
CA TYR A 71 12.08 -2.19 -10.40
C TYR A 71 13.56 -2.00 -10.76
N ASN A 72 14.34 -3.09 -10.85
CA ASN A 72 15.72 -3.02 -11.29
C ASN A 72 15.85 -2.53 -12.74
N TYR A 73 14.88 -2.87 -13.60
CA TYR A 73 14.81 -2.30 -14.94
C TYR A 73 14.58 -0.78 -14.87
N PHE A 74 13.62 -0.32 -14.07
CA PHE A 74 13.36 1.10 -13.85
C PHE A 74 14.61 1.86 -13.39
N ILE A 75 15.34 1.34 -12.40
CA ILE A 75 16.57 1.97 -11.90
C ILE A 75 17.62 2.14 -13.01
N ARG A 76 17.66 1.22 -13.98
CA ARG A 76 18.63 1.25 -15.09
C ARG A 76 18.16 2.06 -16.29
N SER A 77 16.86 2.08 -16.57
CA SER A 77 16.28 2.65 -17.79
C SER A 77 15.66 4.03 -17.58
N GLY A 78 15.25 4.35 -16.34
CA GLY A 78 14.45 5.52 -15.99
C GLY A 78 12.94 5.35 -16.22
N TYR A 79 12.48 4.20 -16.74
CA TYR A 79 11.08 3.95 -17.07
C TYR A 79 10.44 2.97 -16.08
N LEU A 80 9.47 3.46 -15.31
CA LEU A 80 8.69 2.61 -14.40
C LEU A 80 7.56 1.95 -15.18
N LEU A 81 7.63 0.63 -15.31
CA LEU A 81 6.54 -0.19 -15.86
C LEU A 81 5.61 -0.64 -14.74
N ASP A 82 4.37 -0.98 -15.10
CA ASP A 82 3.41 -1.54 -14.16
C ASP A 82 3.88 -2.89 -13.63
N PHE A 83 3.68 -3.11 -12.34
CA PHE A 83 3.93 -4.41 -11.76
C PHE A 83 2.84 -5.41 -12.14
N GLU A 84 3.26 -6.54 -12.70
CA GLU A 84 2.36 -7.64 -13.01
C GLU A 84 1.69 -8.16 -11.73
N CYS A 85 0.37 -8.23 -11.76
CA CYS A 85 -0.43 -8.74 -10.66
C CYS A 85 -1.60 -9.59 -11.16
N GLN A 86 -2.12 -10.44 -10.28
CA GLN A 86 -3.23 -11.35 -10.55
C GLN A 86 -4.40 -11.00 -9.64
N GLU A 87 -5.57 -10.80 -10.21
CA GLU A 87 -6.79 -10.60 -9.41
C GLU A 87 -7.21 -11.91 -8.73
N ILE A 88 -7.41 -11.85 -7.42
CA ILE A 88 -7.91 -12.93 -6.60
C ILE A 88 -9.43 -12.80 -6.51
N LYS A 89 -10.15 -13.73 -7.16
CA LYS A 89 -11.60 -13.83 -7.07
C LYS A 89 -12.03 -14.28 -5.67
N ASP A 90 -13.23 -13.88 -5.26
CA ASP A 90 -13.89 -14.33 -4.02
C ASP A 90 -13.17 -13.98 -2.71
N LYS A 91 -12.25 -13.01 -2.74
CA LYS A 91 -11.58 -12.52 -1.53
C LYS A 91 -12.54 -11.62 -0.73
N GLN A 92 -12.86 -12.00 0.50
CA GLN A 92 -13.71 -11.18 1.38
C GLN A 92 -12.92 -10.04 2.00
N LYS A 93 -13.32 -8.79 1.70
CA LYS A 93 -12.59 -7.61 2.15
C LYS A 93 -12.70 -7.43 3.66
N MET A 94 -11.56 -7.41 4.33
CA MET A 94 -11.45 -7.12 5.75
C MET A 94 -10.81 -5.76 5.96
N TYR A 95 -11.42 -4.98 6.85
CA TYR A 95 -10.97 -3.65 7.22
C TYR A 95 -10.70 -3.60 8.70
N THR A 96 -9.62 -2.93 9.07
CA THR A 96 -9.40 -2.47 10.45
C THR A 96 -9.67 -0.98 10.47
N CYS A 97 -10.74 -0.56 11.16
CA CYS A 97 -11.04 0.86 11.37
C CYS A 97 -10.31 1.35 12.61
N ILE A 98 -9.53 2.42 12.47
CA ILE A 98 -8.85 3.11 13.57
C ILE A 98 -9.34 4.54 13.57
N THR A 99 -9.72 5.06 14.73
CA THR A 99 -10.02 6.49 14.90
C THR A 99 -8.76 7.18 15.39
N ILE A 100 -8.22 8.11 14.59
CA ILE A 100 -7.08 8.93 14.95
C ILE A 100 -7.62 10.27 15.42
N LYS A 101 -7.46 10.58 16.72
CA LYS A 101 -7.69 11.93 17.24
C LYS A 101 -6.46 12.78 16.98
N LEU A 102 -6.64 13.89 16.26
CA LEU A 102 -5.56 14.78 15.81
C LEU A 102 -5.28 15.84 16.87
#